data_AF-A0A6A7B2C5-F1
#
_entry.id   AF-A0A6A7B2C5-F1
#
_cell.length_a   1.000
_cell.length_b   1.000
_cell.length_c   1.000
_cell.angle_alpha   90.00
_cell.angle_beta   90.00
_cell.angle_gamma   90.00
#
_symmetry.space_group_name_H-M   'P 1'
#
loop_
_entity.id
_entity.type
_entity.pdbx_description
1 polymer ?
#
loop_
_entity_poly.entity_id
_entity_poly.type
_entity_poly.pdbx_seq_one_letter_code
_entity_poly.pdbx_strand_id
1 'polypeptide(L)'
;FCIECAEWFLSDLEWDRHITHHLQHPNRIYGPVIVDGVLAAPRRCPYCNAQGIFQQIDRHSNYIDHVERHLSNEASNSSSLKCPHQACERKPYTKNALKVHFRAFHAIPL
;
A
#
# COMPACT_ATOMS: atom_id res chain seq x y z
N PHE A 1 19.99 3.23 4.57
CA PHE A 1 18.99 2.78 5.56
C PHE A 1 17.68 2.54 4.85
N CYS A 2 17.07 1.37 5.02
CA CYS A 2 15.76 1.09 4.46
C CYS A 2 14.65 1.35 5.48
N ILE A 3 13.67 2.16 5.09
CA ILE A 3 12.53 2.49 5.95
C ILE A 3 11.51 1.34 6.08
N GLU A 4 11.53 0.36 5.17
CA GLU A 4 10.56 -0.75 5.18
C GLU A 4 10.93 -1.87 6.14
N CYS A 5 12.23 -2.13 6.32
CA CYS A 5 12.75 -3.19 7.20
C CYS A 5 13.65 -2.68 8.35
N ALA A 6 13.91 -1.36 8.40
CA ALA A 6 14.80 -0.73 9.38
C ALA A 6 16.25 -1.27 9.37
N GLU A 7 16.74 -1.71 8.20
CA GLU A 7 18.11 -2.24 8.03
C GLU A 7 19.07 -1.21 7.41
N TRP A 8 20.34 -1.32 7.80
CA TRP A 8 21.44 -0.55 7.23
C TRP A 8 22.19 -1.38 6.18
N PHE A 9 22.48 -0.76 5.04
CA PHE A 9 23.28 -1.34 3.96
C PHE A 9 24.49 -0.44 3.78
N LEU A 10 25.68 -1.04 3.66
CA LEU A 10 26.96 -0.33 3.70
C LEU A 10 27.58 -0.15 2.31
N SER A 11 26.97 -0.73 1.27
CA SER A 11 27.40 -0.62 -0.12
C SER A 11 26.22 -0.46 -1.07
N ASP A 12 26.48 0.16 -2.22
CA ASP A 12 25.48 0.36 -3.29
C ASP A 12 24.99 -0.98 -3.85
N LEU A 13 25.87 -1.97 -3.99
CA LEU A 13 25.48 -3.31 -4.46
C LEU A 13 24.49 -3.99 -3.51
N GLU A 14 24.72 -3.89 -2.20
CA GLU A 14 23.79 -4.43 -1.20
C GLU A 14 22.47 -3.67 -1.22
N TRP A 15 22.52 -2.35 -1.37
CA TRP A 15 21.33 -1.51 -1.51
C TRP A 15 20.51 -1.87 -2.76
N ASP A 16 21.13 -2.00 -3.93
CA ASP A 16 20.47 -2.33 -5.19
C ASP A 16 19.80 -3.71 -5.14
N ARG A 17 20.50 -4.71 -4.59
CA ARG A 17 19.92 -6.04 -4.37
C ARG A 17 18.73 -5.96 -3.41
N HIS A 18 18.85 -5.17 -2.36
CA HIS A 18 17.82 -5.00 -1.35
C HIS A 18 16.56 -4.30 -1.89
N ILE A 19 16.69 -3.20 -2.63
CA ILE A 19 15.52 -2.52 -3.22
C ILE A 19 14.83 -3.42 -4.26
N THR A 20 15.59 -4.20 -5.01
CA THR A 20 15.04 -5.17 -5.97
C THR A 20 14.18 -6.21 -5.26
N HIS A 21 14.64 -6.70 -4.10
CA HIS A 21 13.85 -7.60 -3.27
C HIS A 21 12.52 -6.96 -2.84
N HIS A 22 12.52 -5.70 -2.40
CA HIS A 22 11.27 -4.99 -2.04
C HIS A 22 10.34 -4.75 -3.23
N LEU A 23 10.86 -4.51 -4.43
CA LEU A 23 10.04 -4.38 -5.63
C LEU A 23 9.35 -5.70 -6.00
N GLN A 24 10.05 -6.82 -5.80
CA GLN A 24 9.52 -8.17 -6.05
C GLN A 24 8.60 -8.66 -4.92
N HIS A 25 8.84 -8.18 -3.70
CA HIS A 25 8.11 -8.56 -2.48
C HIS A 25 7.63 -7.30 -1.74
N PRO A 26 6.71 -6.52 -2.35
CA PRO A 26 6.23 -5.28 -1.78
C PRO A 26 5.56 -5.59 -0.45
N ASN A 27 5.78 -4.69 0.49
CA ASN A 27 5.16 -4.80 1.80
C ASN A 27 3.63 -4.79 1.64
N ARG A 28 2.97 -5.63 2.43
CA ARG A 28 1.50 -5.69 2.49
C ARG A 28 0.94 -4.45 3.17
N ILE A 29 1.72 -3.71 3.96
CA ILE A 29 1.25 -2.53 4.68
C ILE A 29 1.31 -1.27 3.80
N TYR A 30 0.14 -0.67 3.58
CA TYR A 30 -0.06 0.55 2.79
C TYR A 30 -0.54 1.73 3.63
N GLY A 31 -1.22 1.45 4.73
CA GLY A 31 -1.58 2.44 5.72
C GLY A 31 -0.38 3.08 6.43
N PRO A 32 -0.62 4.15 7.20
CA PRO A 32 0.44 4.76 8.01
C PRO A 32 0.91 3.78 9.08
N VAL A 33 2.21 3.73 9.33
CA VAL A 33 2.76 3.10 10.54
C VAL A 33 3.07 4.21 11.53
N ILE A 34 2.42 4.19 12.69
CA ILE A 34 2.65 5.13 13.79
C ILE A 34 3.38 4.38 14.91
N VAL A 35 4.52 4.93 15.36
CA VAL A 35 5.30 4.42 16.50
C VAL A 35 5.47 5.58 17.47
N ASP A 36 5.02 5.40 18.71
CA ASP A 36 5.08 6.43 19.77
C ASP A 36 4.53 7.81 19.35
N GLY A 37 3.45 7.81 18.56
CA GLY A 37 2.81 9.03 18.05
C GLY A 37 3.50 9.66 16.83
N VAL A 38 4.63 9.10 16.38
CA VAL A 38 5.38 9.56 15.21
C VAL A 38 5.04 8.72 13.98
N LEU A 39 4.88 9.37 12.82
CA LEU A 39 4.70 8.69 11.53
C LEU A 39 6.01 8.02 11.12
N ALA A 40 6.12 6.71 11.39
CA ALA A 40 7.30 5.89 11.11
C ALA A 40 7.34 5.40 9.66
N ALA A 41 6.18 5.18 9.03
CA ALA A 41 6.11 4.89 7.60
C ALA A 41 4.97 5.67 6.93
N PRO A 42 5.21 6.26 5.74
CA PRO A 42 4.24 7.08 5.04
C PRO A 42 3.11 6.23 4.46
N ARG A 43 1.95 6.88 4.25
CA ARG A 43 0.80 6.24 3.60
C ARG A 43 1.08 6.09 2.12
N ARG A 44 0.89 4.88 1.60
CA ARG A 44 1.10 4.51 0.20
C ARG A 44 -0.21 4.03 -0.39
N CYS A 45 -0.56 4.46 -1.60
CA CYS A 45 -1.77 3.96 -2.25
C CYS A 45 -1.49 2.61 -2.92
N PRO A 46 -2.28 1.56 -2.63
CA PRO A 46 -2.04 0.24 -3.23
C PRO A 46 -2.38 0.20 -4.73
N TYR A 47 -3.28 1.06 -5.21
CA TYR A 47 -3.60 1.19 -6.63
C TYR A 47 -2.50 1.89 -7.42
N CYS A 48 -2.00 3.02 -6.91
CA CYS A 48 -0.85 3.71 -7.52
C CYS A 48 0.39 2.82 -7.54
N ASN A 49 0.65 2.12 -6.42
CA ASN A 49 1.80 1.22 -6.35
C ASN A 49 1.72 0.07 -7.37
N ALA A 50 0.52 -0.48 -7.61
CA ALA A 50 0.32 -1.49 -8.65
C ALA A 50 0.58 -0.97 -10.07
N GLN A 51 0.59 0.36 -10.27
CA GLN A 51 0.95 1.03 -11.52
C GLN A 51 2.41 1.53 -11.52
N GLY A 52 3.21 1.18 -10.52
CA GLY A 52 4.60 1.66 -10.36
C GLY A 52 4.70 3.11 -9.91
N ILE A 53 3.60 3.72 -9.44
CA ILE A 53 3.56 5.10 -8.97
C ILE A 53 3.75 5.12 -7.44
N PHE A 54 4.94 5.48 -7.01
CA PHE A 54 5.32 5.59 -5.60
C PHE A 54 4.99 6.99 -5.06
N GLN A 55 3.74 7.20 -4.67
CA GLN A 55 3.31 8.46 -4.04
C GLN A 55 3.11 8.28 -2.54
N GLN A 56 3.73 9.19 -1.77
CA GLN A 56 3.47 9.32 -0.34
C GLN A 56 2.38 10.38 -0.11
N ILE A 57 1.41 10.07 0.76
CA ILE A 57 0.33 10.99 1.12
C ILE A 57 0.37 11.28 2.63
N ASP A 58 0.80 12.50 2.94
CA ASP A 58 1.12 13.00 4.28
C ASP A 58 -0.12 13.28 5.14
N ARG A 59 -1.20 13.76 4.54
CA ARG A 59 -2.48 14.03 5.22
C ARG A 59 -3.41 12.83 5.17
N HIS A 60 -3.93 12.46 6.33
CA HIS A 60 -4.81 11.31 6.49
C HIS A 60 -6.09 11.41 5.65
N SER A 61 -6.78 12.56 5.66
CA SER A 61 -7.98 12.78 4.86
C SER A 61 -7.70 12.64 3.36
N ASN A 62 -6.66 13.32 2.86
CA ASN A 62 -6.25 13.23 1.46
C ASN A 62 -5.94 11.80 1.03
N TYR A 63 -5.35 10.99 1.93
CA TYR A 63 -5.06 9.58 1.66
C TYR A 63 -6.34 8.74 1.54
N ILE A 64 -7.28 8.89 2.47
CA ILE A 64 -8.57 8.18 2.43
C ILE A 64 -9.32 8.56 1.17
N ASP A 65 -9.47 9.85 0.90
CA ASP A 65 -10.19 10.36 -0.27
C ASP A 65 -9.56 9.87 -1.57
N HIS A 66 -8.23 9.81 -1.61
CA HIS A 66 -7.49 9.28 -2.74
C HIS A 66 -7.79 7.80 -3.00
N VAL A 67 -7.71 6.95 -1.96
CA VAL A 67 -7.98 5.51 -2.11
C VAL A 67 -9.45 5.24 -2.41
N GLU A 68 -10.39 5.99 -1.82
CA GLU A 68 -11.83 5.91 -2.12
C GLU A 68 -12.15 6.26 -3.57
N ARG A 69 -11.43 7.22 -4.16
CA ARG A 69 -11.60 7.57 -5.57
C ARG A 69 -11.24 6.40 -6.49
N HIS A 70 -10.09 5.75 -6.24
CA HIS A 70 -9.74 4.53 -6.98
C HIS A 70 -10.80 3.45 -6.79
N LEU A 71 -11.19 3.18 -5.54
CA LEU A 71 -12.18 2.16 -5.24
C LEU A 71 -13.53 2.41 -5.92
N SER A 72 -13.95 3.68 -6.01
CA SER A 72 -15.21 4.05 -6.67
C SER A 72 -15.10 3.94 -8.19
N ASN A 73 -13.99 4.38 -8.77
CA ASN A 73 -13.74 4.25 -10.22
C ASN A 73 -13.70 2.78 -10.65
N GLU A 74 -12.99 1.93 -9.91
CA GLU A 74 -12.94 0.48 -10.16
C GLU A 74 -14.33 -0.16 -10.03
N ALA A 75 -15.14 0.29 -9.06
CA ALA A 75 -16.49 -0.23 -8.85
C ALA A 75 -17.47 0.19 -9.95
N SER A 76 -17.25 1.34 -10.58
CA SER A 76 -18.02 1.79 -11.74
C SER A 76 -17.64 1.02 -13.01
N ASN A 77 -16.38 0.58 -13.12
CA ASN A 77 -15.85 -0.09 -14.32
C ASN A 77 -15.98 -1.62 -14.29
N SER A 78 -16.17 -2.21 -13.10
CA SER A 78 -16.22 -3.67 -12.92
C SER A 78 -17.30 -4.08 -11.93
N SER A 79 -17.99 -5.18 -12.24
CA SER A 79 -18.95 -5.82 -11.34
C SER A 79 -18.31 -6.49 -10.13
N SER A 80 -16.98 -6.69 -10.15
CA SER A 80 -16.23 -7.27 -9.04
C SER A 80 -14.88 -6.57 -8.83
N LEU A 81 -14.58 -6.25 -7.58
CA LEU A 81 -13.33 -5.59 -7.21
C LEU A 81 -12.30 -6.63 -6.77
N LYS A 82 -11.03 -6.30 -6.95
CA LYS A 82 -9.92 -7.13 -6.47
C LYS A 82 -8.95 -6.27 -5.67
N CYS A 83 -8.26 -6.88 -4.72
CA CYS A 83 -7.13 -6.21 -4.07
C CYS A 83 -6.01 -6.02 -5.11
N PRO A 84 -5.44 -4.80 -5.27
CA PRO A 84 -4.36 -4.55 -6.22
C PRO A 84 -3.00 -5.09 -5.71
N HIS A 85 -2.89 -5.51 -4.44
CA HIS A 85 -1.66 -6.09 -3.91
C HIS A 85 -1.43 -7.51 -4.44
N GLN A 86 -0.27 -7.74 -5.05
CA GLN A 86 0.03 -9.00 -5.75
C GLN A 86 0.04 -10.26 -4.88
N ALA A 87 0.31 -10.14 -3.58
CA ALA A 87 0.30 -11.28 -2.66
C ALA A 87 -1.10 -11.58 -2.08
N CYS A 88 -2.11 -10.79 -2.40
CA CYS A 88 -3.49 -11.07 -1.98
C CYS A 88 -4.17 -11.99 -2.99
N GLU A 89 -5.10 -12.81 -2.50
CA GLU A 89 -5.92 -13.67 -3.35
C GLU A 89 -6.69 -12.82 -4.38
N ARG A 90 -6.64 -13.22 -5.66
CA ARG A 90 -7.35 -12.55 -6.76
C ARG A 90 -8.85 -12.86 -6.79
N LYS A 91 -9.46 -13.04 -5.61
CA LYS A 91 -10.90 -13.29 -5.47
C LYS A 91 -11.69 -12.00 -5.64
N PRO A 92 -12.93 -12.08 -6.13
CA PRO A 92 -13.81 -10.92 -6.22
C PRO A 92 -14.27 -10.46 -4.84
N TYR A 93 -14.34 -9.15 -4.65
CA TYR A 93 -14.86 -8.48 -3.46
C TYR A 93 -15.99 -7.51 -3.85
N THR A 94 -16.94 -7.33 -2.95
CA THR A 94 -17.79 -6.12 -2.96
C THR A 94 -16.98 -4.92 -2.46
N LYS A 95 -17.43 -3.68 -2.75
CA LYS A 95 -16.78 -2.46 -2.26
C LYS A 95 -16.55 -2.49 -0.75
N ASN A 96 -17.57 -2.85 0.02
CA ASN A 96 -17.47 -2.91 1.48
C ASN A 96 -16.55 -4.05 1.96
N ALA A 97 -16.61 -5.23 1.33
CA ALA A 97 -15.72 -6.34 1.69
C ALA A 97 -14.24 -5.98 1.42
N LEU A 98 -13.97 -5.24 0.34
CA LEU A 98 -12.62 -4.79 0.03
C LEU A 98 -12.12 -3.73 1.02
N LYS A 99 -12.97 -2.81 1.49
CA LYS A 99 -12.60 -1.87 2.56
C LYS A 99 -12.23 -2.60 3.86
N VAL A 100 -13.02 -3.61 4.24
CA VAL A 100 -12.72 -4.45 5.41
C VAL A 100 -11.38 -5.17 5.23
N HIS A 101 -11.13 -5.73 4.05
CA HIS A 101 -9.85 -6.35 3.71
C HIS A 101 -8.68 -5.35 3.81
N PHE A 102 -8.85 -4.13 3.29
CA PHE A 102 -7.84 -3.07 3.37
C PHE A 102 -7.52 -2.63 4.80
N ARG A 103 -8.52 -2.52 5.67
CA ARG A 103 -8.29 -2.24 7.11
C ARG A 103 -7.54 -3.38 7.78
N ALA A 104 -7.96 -4.63 7.54
CA ALA A 104 -7.43 -5.81 8.24
C ALA A 104 -6.02 -6.21 7.80
N PHE A 105 -5.71 -6.15 6.50
CA PHE A 105 -4.48 -6.72 5.94
C PHE A 105 -3.49 -5.68 5.41
N HIS A 106 -3.95 -4.45 5.19
CA HIS A 106 -3.13 -3.38 4.59
C HIS A 106 -3.04 -2.12 5.46
N ALA A 107 -3.63 -2.13 6.66
CA ALA A 107 -3.70 -1.02 7.62
C ALA A 107 -4.32 0.27 7.05
N ILE A 108 -5.12 0.19 6.00
CA ILE A 108 -5.74 1.38 5.38
C ILE A 108 -7.04 1.71 6.12
N PRO A 109 -7.15 2.87 6.80
CA PRO A 109 -8.30 3.23 7.62
C PRO A 109 -9.43 3.84 6.77
N LEU A 110 -10.01 3.05 5.86
CA LEU A 110 -11.21 3.45 5.08
C LEU A 110 -12.49 3.36 5.89
#